data_AF-A0A9E5M5D6-F1
#
_entry.id   AF-A0A9E5M5D6-F1
#
_cell.length_a   1.000
_cell.length_b   1.000
_cell.length_c   1.000
_cell.angle_alpha   90.00
_cell.angle_beta   90.00
_cell.angle_gamma   90.00
#
_symmetry.space_group_name_H-M   'P 1'
#
loop_
_entity.id
_entity.type
_entity.pdbx_description
1 polymer ?
#
loop_
_entity_poly.entity_id
_entity_poly.type
_entity_poly.pdbx_seq_one_letter_code
_entity_poly.pdbx_strand_id
1 'polypeptide(L)'
;MKFANEQAGVYSDTVVRQFAIMTVVWGVVGMLVGVIIAAQLTWPELNFGIPWLSYGRLRPLHTNAVIFAFGGCGLFASAYYVVQRTCHVRLFAEKLASFTFWGWQLVILAAAISLP
;
A
#
# COMPACT_ATOMS: atom_id res chain seq x y z
N MET A 1 17.80 -23.71 28.23
CA MET A 1 17.99 -22.90 27.00
C MET A 1 16.63 -22.74 26.35
N LYS A 2 16.01 -21.54 26.41
CA LYS A 2 14.76 -21.28 25.68
C LYS A 2 15.14 -21.04 24.24
N PHE A 3 14.80 -21.97 23.35
CA PHE A 3 14.94 -21.71 21.92
C PHE A 3 13.96 -20.60 21.56
N ALA A 4 14.39 -19.64 20.73
CA ALA A 4 13.57 -18.51 20.27
C ALA A 4 12.29 -18.93 19.52
N ASN A 5 12.07 -20.24 19.33
CA ASN A 5 11.02 -20.84 18.55
C ASN A 5 9.97 -21.59 19.41
N GLU A 6 9.80 -21.26 20.70
CA GLU A 6 8.68 -21.84 21.50
C GLU A 6 7.30 -21.42 20.96
N GLN A 7 7.22 -20.40 20.09
CA GLN A 7 5.99 -19.92 19.42
C GLN A 7 5.83 -20.45 17.98
N ALA A 8 6.64 -21.43 17.56
CA ALA A 8 6.69 -21.96 16.18
C ALA A 8 5.36 -22.49 15.62
N GLY A 9 4.36 -22.76 16.47
CA GLY A 9 3.11 -23.38 16.03
C GLY A 9 2.21 -22.47 15.17
N VAL A 10 2.40 -21.15 15.20
CA VAL A 10 1.50 -20.18 14.53
C VAL A 10 2.30 -19.10 13.80
N TYR A 11 1.97 -18.85 12.53
CA TYR A 11 2.58 -17.79 11.71
C TYR A 11 2.20 -16.38 12.19
N SER A 12 3.02 -15.38 11.85
CA SER A 12 2.69 -13.97 12.10
C SER A 12 1.84 -13.44 10.93
N ASP A 13 0.52 -13.59 11.05
CA ASP A 13 -0.44 -13.18 10.01
C ASP A 13 -1.02 -11.77 10.23
N THR A 14 -0.74 -11.12 11.36
CA THR A 14 -1.26 -9.77 11.66
C THR A 14 -0.83 -8.74 10.61
N VAL A 15 0.48 -8.67 10.33
CA VAL A 15 1.04 -7.71 9.36
C VAL A 15 0.59 -8.05 7.94
N VAL A 16 0.49 -9.35 7.61
CA VAL A 16 -0.07 -9.80 6.33
C VAL A 16 -1.50 -9.30 6.16
N ARG A 17 -2.35 -9.47 7.18
CA ARG A 17 -3.75 -9.01 7.14
C ARG A 17 -3.85 -7.50 6.99
N GLN A 18 -3.01 -6.75 7.72
CA GLN A 18 -2.95 -5.30 7.60
C GLN A 18 -2.61 -4.84 6.18
N PHE A 19 -1.55 -5.41 5.59
CA PHE A 19 -1.18 -5.09 4.20
C PHE A 19 -2.24 -5.57 3.19
N ALA A 20 -2.87 -6.73 3.39
CA ALA A 20 -3.93 -7.22 2.50
C ALA A 20 -5.16 -6.28 2.50
N ILE A 21 -5.59 -5.82 3.68
CA ILE A 21 -6.69 -4.84 3.78
C ILE A 21 -6.28 -3.53 3.11
N MET A 22 -5.08 -3.01 3.40
CA MET A 22 -4.62 -1.75 2.81
C MET A 22 -4.39 -1.85 1.31
N THR A 23 -4.06 -3.03 0.78
CA THR A 23 -4.01 -3.28 -0.67
C THR A 23 -5.37 -2.99 -1.29
N VAL A 24 -6.46 -3.51 -0.72
CA VAL A 24 -7.81 -3.25 -1.24
C VAL A 24 -8.17 -1.77 -1.12
N VAL A 25 -7.91 -1.15 0.03
CA VAL A 25 -8.20 0.28 0.25
C VAL A 25 -7.48 1.16 -0.76
N TRP A 26 -6.17 0.97 -0.94
CA TRP A 26 -5.38 1.75 -1.89
C TRP A 26 -5.69 1.39 -3.34
N GLY A 27 -6.11 0.16 -3.61
CA GLY A 27 -6.63 -0.24 -4.92
C GLY A 27 -7.86 0.58 -5.31
N VAL A 28 -8.83 0.71 -4.40
CA VAL A 28 -10.01 1.55 -4.63
C VAL A 28 -9.61 3.02 -4.82
N VAL A 29 -8.78 3.58 -3.93
CA VAL A 29 -8.35 4.99 -4.02
C VAL A 29 -7.59 5.26 -5.33
N GLY A 30 -6.59 4.45 -5.65
CA GLY A 30 -5.76 4.63 -6.84
C GLY A 30 -6.58 4.53 -8.13
N MET A 31 -7.46 3.52 -8.24
CA MET A 31 -8.32 3.35 -9.41
C MET A 31 -9.37 4.47 -9.52
N LEU A 32 -9.94 4.95 -8.41
CA LEU A 32 -10.87 6.08 -8.40
C LEU A 32 -10.21 7.36 -8.93
N VAL A 33 -9.00 7.70 -8.46
CA VAL A 33 -8.25 8.85 -9.00
C VAL A 33 -7.97 8.65 -10.50
N GLY A 34 -7.72 7.41 -10.93
CA GLY A 34 -7.60 7.04 -12.34
C GLY A 34 -8.83 7.39 -13.16
N VAL A 35 -10.02 7.07 -12.66
CA VAL A 35 -11.29 7.43 -13.30
C VAL A 35 -11.48 8.96 -13.35
N ILE A 36 -11.11 9.68 -12.29
CA ILE A 36 -11.19 11.16 -12.25
C ILE A 36 -10.29 11.78 -13.31
N ILE A 37 -9.01 11.38 -13.38
CA ILE A 37 -8.08 11.95 -14.37
C ILE A 37 -8.44 11.54 -15.80
N ALA A 38 -9.04 10.36 -16.01
CA ALA A 38 -9.58 9.96 -17.30
C ALA A 38 -10.77 10.85 -17.71
N ALA A 39 -11.65 11.18 -16.77
CA ALA A 39 -12.75 12.12 -17.02
C ALA A 39 -12.23 13.53 -17.34
N GLN A 40 -11.16 14.00 -16.68
CA GLN A 40 -10.54 15.30 -16.97
C GLN A 40 -9.93 15.40 -18.38
N LEU A 41 -9.51 14.27 -18.98
CA LEU A 41 -9.07 14.24 -20.38
C LEU A 41 -10.24 14.40 -21.37
N THR A 42 -11.44 14.00 -20.97
CA THR A 42 -12.65 14.09 -21.81
C THR A 42 -13.38 15.42 -21.61
N TRP A 43 -13.46 15.87 -20.35
CA TRP A 43 -14.10 17.12 -19.92
C TRP A 43 -13.11 17.94 -19.08
N PRO A 44 -12.29 18.81 -19.71
CA PRO A 44 -11.30 19.63 -19.01
C PRO A 44 -11.88 20.55 -17.94
N GLU A 45 -13.18 20.87 -18.00
CA GLU A 45 -13.89 21.68 -17.00
C GLU A 45 -13.87 21.04 -15.61
N LEU A 46 -13.70 19.71 -15.52
CA LEU A 46 -13.57 18.95 -14.26
C LEU A 46 -12.27 19.23 -13.48
N ASN A 47 -11.37 20.08 -14.01
CA ASN A 47 -10.27 20.63 -13.22
C ASN A 47 -10.73 21.74 -12.25
N PHE A 48 -11.93 22.31 -12.46
CA PHE A 48 -12.55 23.37 -11.64
C PHE A 48 -11.70 24.63 -11.42
N GLY A 49 -10.61 24.81 -12.16
CA GLY A 49 -9.63 25.88 -11.93
C GLY A 49 -8.83 25.73 -10.62
N ILE A 50 -8.91 24.56 -9.96
CA ILE A 50 -8.26 24.29 -8.67
C ILE A 50 -6.88 23.67 -8.92
N PRO A 51 -5.76 24.27 -8.46
CA PRO A 51 -4.42 23.81 -8.81
C PRO A 51 -4.13 22.34 -8.45
N TRP A 52 -4.57 21.89 -7.27
CA TRP A 52 -4.33 20.53 -6.76
C TRP A 52 -5.26 19.47 -7.32
N LEU A 53 -6.33 19.87 -8.02
CA LEU A 53 -7.18 18.96 -8.78
C LEU A 53 -6.80 18.92 -10.27
N SER A 54 -5.73 19.61 -10.68
CA SER A 54 -5.31 19.59 -12.08
C SER A 54 -4.81 18.21 -12.50
N TYR A 55 -5.12 17.82 -13.74
CA TYR A 55 -4.65 16.56 -14.34
C TYR A 55 -3.13 16.34 -14.17
N GLY A 56 -2.35 17.41 -14.33
CA GLY A 56 -0.88 17.36 -14.23
C GLY A 56 -0.37 16.93 -12.86
N ARG A 57 -1.11 17.24 -11.78
CA ARG A 57 -0.76 16.87 -10.39
C ARG A 57 -1.42 15.58 -9.93
N LEU A 58 -2.68 15.37 -10.32
CA LEU A 58 -3.40 14.13 -10.00
C LEU A 58 -2.85 12.90 -10.72
N ARG A 59 -2.24 13.04 -11.90
CA ARG A 59 -1.65 11.89 -12.62
C ARG A 59 -0.45 11.26 -11.89
N PRO A 60 0.53 12.02 -11.40
CA PRO A 60 1.56 11.49 -10.48
C PRO A 60 0.95 10.84 -9.24
N LEU A 61 -0.09 11.44 -8.65
CA LEU A 61 -0.78 10.86 -7.50
C LEU A 61 -1.41 9.50 -7.82
N HIS A 62 -2.17 9.40 -8.92
CA HIS A 62 -2.76 8.15 -9.41
C HIS A 62 -1.70 7.07 -9.61
N THR A 63 -0.64 7.40 -10.35
CA THR A 63 0.44 6.45 -10.66
C THR A 63 1.09 5.91 -9.38
N ASN A 64 1.43 6.78 -8.43
CA ASN A 64 2.03 6.36 -7.16
C ASN A 64 1.05 5.55 -6.29
N ALA A 65 -0.23 5.93 -6.25
CA ALA A 65 -1.25 5.18 -5.53
C ALA A 65 -1.47 3.78 -6.12
N VAL A 66 -1.51 3.62 -7.43
CA VAL A 66 -1.71 2.29 -8.05
C VAL A 66 -0.45 1.43 -7.95
N ILE A 67 0.74 2.00 -8.17
CA ILE A 67 1.98 1.20 -8.17
C ILE A 67 2.46 0.91 -6.76
N PHE A 68 2.69 1.94 -5.95
CA PHE A 68 3.35 1.79 -4.65
C PHE A 68 2.38 1.55 -3.51
N ALA A 69 1.19 2.16 -3.54
CA ALA A 69 0.21 1.92 -2.49
C ALA A 69 -0.53 0.58 -2.73
N PHE A 70 -1.24 0.43 -3.84
CA PHE A 70 -1.91 -0.83 -4.18
C PHE A 70 -0.90 -1.95 -4.45
N GLY A 71 -0.06 -1.82 -5.48
CA GLY A 71 0.90 -2.86 -5.85
C GLY A 71 1.91 -3.17 -4.75
N GLY A 72 2.47 -2.13 -4.11
CA GLY A 72 3.43 -2.30 -3.02
C GLY A 72 2.82 -2.99 -1.80
N CYS A 73 1.63 -2.60 -1.33
CA CYS A 73 0.96 -3.32 -0.24
C CYS A 73 0.66 -4.78 -0.62
N GLY A 74 0.27 -5.04 -1.87
CA GLY A 74 0.03 -6.39 -2.36
C GLY A 74 1.29 -7.26 -2.35
N LEU A 75 2.43 -6.67 -2.72
CA LEU A 75 3.74 -7.31 -2.64
C LEU A 75 4.15 -7.59 -1.18
N PHE A 76 3.98 -6.65 -0.26
CA PHE A 76 4.27 -6.88 1.16
C PHE A 76 3.40 -7.99 1.75
N ALA A 77 2.09 -7.98 1.50
CA ALA A 77 1.18 -9.01 1.97
C ALA A 77 1.57 -10.40 1.43
N SER A 78 1.77 -10.51 0.11
CA SER A 78 2.11 -11.77 -0.54
C SER A 78 3.49 -12.28 -0.11
N ALA A 79 4.52 -11.43 -0.08
CA ALA A 79 5.87 -11.84 0.32
C ALA A 79 5.90 -12.33 1.78
N TYR A 80 5.32 -11.59 2.72
CA TYR A 80 5.27 -11.99 4.12
C TYR A 80 4.41 -13.24 4.36
N TYR A 81 3.36 -13.44 3.57
CA TYR A 81 2.56 -14.66 3.64
C TYR A 81 3.31 -15.88 3.11
N VAL A 82 3.89 -15.75 1.91
CA VAL A 82 4.54 -16.84 1.16
C VAL A 82 5.80 -17.29 1.88
N VAL A 83 6.70 -16.37 2.25
CA VAL A 83 8.01 -16.73 2.83
C VAL A 83 7.87 -17.57 4.11
N GLN A 84 6.86 -17.27 4.93
CA GLN A 84 6.60 -18.03 6.16
C GLN A 84 6.18 -19.47 5.87
N ARG A 85 5.35 -19.66 4.83
CA ARG A 85 4.73 -20.95 4.50
C ARG A 85 5.64 -21.84 3.66
N THR A 86 6.42 -21.26 2.77
CA THR A 86 7.37 -22.01 1.94
C THR A 86 8.58 -22.47 2.72
N CYS A 87 9.02 -21.69 3.71
CA CYS A 87 10.17 -22.03 4.54
C CYS A 87 9.77 -22.69 5.87
N HIS A 88 8.47 -22.81 6.15
CA HIS A 88 7.92 -23.32 7.40
C HIS A 88 8.50 -22.66 8.66
N VAL A 89 8.76 -21.36 8.59
CA VAL A 89 9.28 -20.56 9.71
C VAL A 89 8.45 -19.30 9.89
N ARG A 90 8.32 -18.85 11.13
CA ARG A 90 7.66 -17.58 11.46
C ARG A 90 8.49 -16.40 10.95
N LEU A 91 7.84 -15.28 10.66
CA LEU A 91 8.48 -14.07 10.17
C LEU A 91 9.57 -13.59 11.15
N PHE A 92 10.75 -13.30 10.63
CA PHE A 92 11.83 -12.75 11.42
C PHE A 92 11.48 -11.34 11.92
N ALA A 93 11.75 -11.06 13.20
CA ALA A 93 11.59 -9.75 13.84
C ALA A 93 10.23 -9.09 13.56
N GLU A 94 9.14 -9.63 14.12
CA GLU A 94 7.77 -9.13 13.86
C GLU A 94 7.56 -7.63 14.10
N LYS A 95 8.28 -7.05 15.08
CA LYS A 95 8.25 -5.60 15.31
C LYS A 95 8.79 -4.82 14.11
N LEU A 96 9.82 -5.35 13.45
CA LEU A 96 10.37 -4.76 12.22
C LEU A 96 9.37 -4.87 11.07
N ALA A 97 8.66 -5.99 10.95
CA ALA A 97 7.59 -6.11 9.96
C ALA A 97 6.45 -5.12 10.22
N SER A 98 6.05 -4.92 11.48
CA SER A 98 5.09 -3.87 11.84
C SER A 98 5.62 -2.46 11.54
N PHE A 99 6.92 -2.21 11.71
CA PHE A 99 7.56 -0.96 11.29
C PHE A 99 7.47 -0.77 9.77
N THR A 100 7.73 -1.81 8.97
CA THR A 100 7.57 -1.70 7.50
C THR A 100 6.13 -1.39 7.11
N PHE A 101 5.13 -1.91 7.83
CA PHE A 101 3.73 -1.55 7.61
C PHE A 101 3.51 -0.05 7.85
N TRP A 102 3.70 0.44 9.07
CA TRP A 102 3.43 1.84 9.39
C TRP A 102 4.31 2.82 8.59
N GLY A 103 5.56 2.46 8.36
CA GLY A 103 6.47 3.23 7.50
C GLY A 103 5.95 3.33 6.07
N TRP A 104 5.48 2.23 5.48
CA TRP A 104 4.91 2.26 4.14
C TRP A 104 3.61 3.08 4.08
N GLN A 105 2.75 2.97 5.09
CA GLN A 105 1.55 3.79 5.17
C GLN A 105 1.87 5.29 5.24
N LEU A 106 2.92 5.68 5.99
CA LEU A 106 3.39 7.06 6.05
C LEU A 106 3.95 7.55 4.72
N VAL A 107 4.69 6.71 3.99
CA VAL A 107 5.20 7.04 2.64
C VAL A 107 4.04 7.32 1.68
N ILE A 108 2.99 6.48 1.72
CA ILE A 108 1.80 6.66 0.86
C ILE A 108 1.06 7.94 1.24
N LEU A 109 0.86 8.22 2.53
CA LEU A 109 0.23 9.45 2.99
C LEU A 109 1.04 10.70 2.61
N ALA A 110 2.37 10.63 2.69
CA ALA A 110 3.25 11.71 2.24
C ALA A 110 3.10 11.97 0.73
N ALA A 111 2.99 10.92 -0.08
CA ALA A 111 2.70 11.07 -1.52
C ALA A 111 1.32 11.71 -1.76
N ALA A 112 0.32 11.34 -0.97
CA ALA A 112 -1.02 11.92 -1.06
C ALA A 112 -1.08 13.42 -0.71
N ILE A 113 -0.17 13.90 0.13
CA ILE A 113 -0.10 15.31 0.53
C ILE A 113 0.83 16.13 -0.38
N SER A 114 1.91 15.54 -0.88
CA SER A 114 2.98 16.27 -1.59
C SER A 114 2.82 16.35 -3.11
N LEU A 115 2.06 15.42 -3.71
CA LEU A 115 1.86 15.37 -5.16
C LEU A 115 0.73 16.28 -5.68
N PRO A 116 -0.39 16.49 -4.96
CA PRO A 116 -1.39 17.49 -5.31
C PRO A 116 -0.85 18.93 -5.22
#